data_AF-A0A816KDW2-F1
#
_entry.id   AF-A0A816KDW2-F1
#
_cell.length_a   1.000
_cell.length_b   1.000
_cell.length_c   1.000
_cell.angle_alpha   90.00
_cell.angle_beta   90.00
_cell.angle_gamma   90.00
#
_symmetry.space_group_name_H-M   'P 1'
#
loop_
_entity.id
_entity.type
_entity.pdbx_description
1 polymer ?
#
loop_
_entity_poly.entity_id
_entity_poly.type
_entity_poly.pdbx_seq_one_letter_code
_entity_poly.pdbx_strand_id
1 'polypeptide(L)'
;MFLRDVLRTQQTFRPWQNFGGLASVYTFNTREFNPDPCKRPVTFFMEHVSSSTPDDGTIKSVYKQAYENCTYDPISSPRKIEEIRVFSTRFDPDIRKLKAPRRQCCDILPTSSTDGKVMEIGIRECKEDELIYMNP
;
A
#
# COMPACT_ATOMS: atom_id res chain seq x y z
N MET A 1 -11.43 14.51 -15.36
CA MET A 1 -11.07 13.17 -14.87
C MET A 1 -9.56 13.04 -14.92
N PHE A 2 -8.92 12.56 -13.85
CA PHE A 2 -7.49 12.29 -13.89
C PHE A 2 -7.24 10.94 -14.58
N LEU A 3 -6.11 10.78 -15.28
CA LEU A 3 -5.78 9.55 -16.01
C LEU A 3 -5.86 8.31 -15.12
N ARG A 4 -5.47 8.43 -13.85
CA ARG A 4 -5.53 7.33 -12.87
C ARG A 4 -6.96 6.83 -12.60
N ASP A 5 -7.96 7.69 -12.73
CA ASP A 5 -9.38 7.35 -12.49
C ASP A 5 -10.01 6.63 -13.69
N VAL A 6 -9.36 6.68 -14.87
CA VAL A 6 -9.86 6.10 -16.13
C VAL A 6 -9.22 4.74 -16.41
N LEU A 7 -8.04 4.47 -15.86
CA LEU A 7 -7.33 3.22 -16.06
C LEU A 7 -7.96 2.07 -15.26
N ARG A 8 -8.04 0.90 -15.88
CA ARG A 8 -8.45 -0.35 -15.20
C ARG A 8 -7.50 -0.67 -14.06
N THR A 9 -8.04 -1.02 -12.90
CA THR A 9 -7.24 -1.40 -11.73
C THR A 9 -6.57 -2.75 -11.94
N GLN A 10 -5.38 -2.94 -11.35
CA GLN A 10 -4.71 -4.25 -11.38
C GLN A 10 -5.56 -5.30 -10.68
N GLN A 11 -5.75 -6.46 -11.30
CA GLN A 11 -6.36 -7.60 -10.64
C GLN A 11 -5.55 -8.01 -9.40
N THR A 12 -6.20 -8.13 -8.24
CA THR A 12 -5.57 -8.46 -6.94
C THR A 12 -6.00 -9.83 -6.38
N PHE A 13 -6.86 -10.55 -7.09
CA PHE A 13 -7.39 -11.84 -6.67
C PHE A 13 -7.22 -12.88 -7.79
N ARG A 14 -7.25 -14.15 -7.43
CA ARG A 14 -7.35 -15.26 -8.38
C ARG A 14 -8.52 -16.16 -7.96
N PRO A 15 -9.31 -16.68 -8.91
CA PRO A 15 -10.34 -17.66 -8.60
C PRO A 15 -9.69 -18.92 -7.99
N TRP A 16 -10.40 -19.55 -7.06
CA TRP A 16 -9.98 -20.84 -6.52
C TRP A 16 -10.08 -21.96 -7.56
N GLN A 17 -11.15 -21.94 -8.36
CA GLN A 17 -11.35 -22.83 -9.51
C GLN A 17 -11.26 -22.04 -10.81
N ASN A 18 -10.24 -22.36 -11.62
CA ASN A 18 -10.05 -21.75 -12.95
C ASN A 18 -10.69 -22.56 -14.09
N PHE A 19 -11.39 -23.65 -13.79
CA PHE A 19 -12.00 -24.53 -14.78
C PHE A 19 -13.52 -24.32 -14.87
N GLY A 20 -14.11 -24.63 -16.03
CA GLY A 20 -15.57 -24.61 -16.21
C GLY A 20 -16.18 -23.21 -16.42
N GLY A 21 -15.42 -22.22 -16.87
CA GLY A 21 -15.94 -20.89 -17.19
C GLY A 21 -16.26 -20.01 -15.98
N LEU A 22 -16.06 -20.48 -14.75
CA LEU A 22 -16.32 -19.70 -13.52
C LEU A 22 -15.46 -18.42 -13.42
N ALA A 23 -14.32 -18.37 -14.11
CA ALA A 23 -13.52 -17.16 -14.24
C ALA A 23 -14.31 -15.99 -14.86
N SER A 24 -15.27 -16.26 -15.76
CA SER A 24 -16.10 -15.22 -16.38
C SER A 24 -17.20 -14.68 -15.48
N VAL A 25 -17.44 -15.28 -14.31
CA VAL A 25 -18.43 -14.82 -13.32
C VAL A 25 -17.93 -13.55 -12.61
N TYR A 26 -16.61 -13.38 -12.50
CA TYR A 26 -16.02 -12.19 -11.92
C TYR A 26 -15.86 -11.08 -12.97
N THR A 27 -16.94 -10.37 -13.28
CA THR A 27 -16.97 -9.30 -14.29
C THR A 27 -16.40 -7.96 -13.80
N PHE A 28 -15.35 -8.00 -12.99
CA PHE A 28 -14.69 -6.77 -12.54
C PHE A 28 -13.86 -6.18 -13.68
N ASN A 29 -13.95 -4.87 -13.89
CA ASN A 29 -13.18 -4.16 -14.90
C ASN A 29 -11.71 -3.99 -14.46
N THR A 30 -10.98 -5.10 -14.42
CA THR A 30 -9.58 -5.18 -14.01
C THR A 30 -8.69 -5.44 -15.22
N ARG A 31 -7.41 -5.11 -15.08
CA ARG A 31 -6.36 -5.56 -16.02
C ARG A 31 -5.69 -6.82 -15.47
N GLU A 32 -5.39 -7.75 -16.37
CA GLU A 32 -4.68 -8.99 -16.04
C GLU A 32 -3.25 -8.70 -15.56
N PHE A 33 -2.60 -9.72 -15.00
CA PHE A 33 -1.18 -9.63 -14.64
C PHE A 33 -0.31 -9.56 -15.89
N ASN A 34 0.66 -8.64 -15.91
CA ASN A 34 1.63 -8.58 -17.01
C ASN A 34 2.45 -9.88 -17.04
N PRO A 35 2.65 -10.54 -18.19
CA PRO A 35 3.51 -11.72 -18.28
C PRO A 35 4.94 -11.46 -17.79
N ASP A 36 5.45 -10.25 -18.04
CA ASP A 36 6.76 -9.79 -17.59
C ASP A 36 6.71 -9.37 -16.10
N PRO A 37 7.43 -10.05 -15.20
CA PRO A 37 7.49 -9.71 -13.78
C PRO A 37 7.96 -8.28 -13.54
N CYS A 38 8.91 -7.78 -14.34
CA CYS A 38 9.45 -6.43 -14.17
C CYS A 38 8.42 -5.32 -14.41
N LYS A 39 7.39 -5.61 -15.22
CA LYS A 39 6.27 -4.69 -15.50
C LYS A 39 5.13 -4.79 -14.49
N ARG A 40 5.24 -5.70 -13.52
CA ARG A 40 4.26 -5.82 -12.43
C ARG A 40 4.57 -4.80 -11.33
N PRO A 41 3.54 -4.33 -10.61
CA PRO A 41 3.74 -3.58 -9.38
C PRO A 41 4.56 -4.39 -8.36
N VAL A 42 5.42 -3.70 -7.62
CA VAL A 42 6.18 -4.31 -6.52
C VAL A 42 5.21 -4.69 -5.41
N THR A 43 5.34 -5.91 -4.91
CA THR A 43 4.49 -6.45 -3.84
C THR A 43 5.26 -6.47 -2.53
N PHE A 44 4.59 -6.12 -1.44
CA PHE A 44 5.13 -6.19 -0.09
C PHE A 44 4.19 -7.00 0.79
N PHE A 45 4.73 -7.91 1.59
CA PHE A 45 3.97 -8.71 2.54
C PHE A 45 4.25 -8.26 3.96
N MET A 46 3.23 -8.24 4.79
CA MET A 46 3.38 -7.96 6.22
C MET A 46 4.22 -9.06 6.85
N GLU A 47 5.34 -8.69 7.47
CA GLU A 47 6.20 -9.62 8.22
C GLU A 47 5.77 -9.70 9.68
N HIS A 48 5.66 -8.54 10.34
CA HIS A 48 5.28 -8.49 11.75
C HIS A 48 4.69 -7.13 12.12
N VAL A 49 4.01 -7.11 13.27
CA VAL A 49 3.44 -5.91 13.88
C VAL A 49 3.88 -5.86 15.34
N SER A 50 4.30 -4.70 15.80
CA SER A 50 4.65 -4.44 17.20
C SER A 50 4.00 -3.15 17.69
N SER A 51 3.82 -3.03 19.00
CA SER A 51 3.42 -1.78 19.65
C SER A 51 4.57 -1.26 20.49
N SER A 52 4.80 0.06 20.49
CA SER A 52 5.53 0.69 21.60
C SER A 52 4.73 0.47 22.89
N THR A 53 5.37 0.65 24.04
CA THR A 53 4.84 0.38 25.39
C THR A 53 3.34 0.68 25.56
N PRO A 54 2.63 -0.02 26.46
CA PRO A 54 1.17 0.06 26.62
C PRO A 54 0.57 1.48 26.61
N ASP A 55 1.33 2.46 27.08
CA ASP A 55 0.89 3.85 27.28
C ASP A 55 1.06 4.77 26.05
N ASP A 56 1.91 4.43 25.08
CA ASP A 56 2.22 5.33 23.94
C ASP A 56 1.31 5.08 22.72
N GLY A 57 0.62 3.94 22.67
CA GLY A 57 -0.43 3.66 21.68
C GLY A 57 0.04 3.58 20.22
N THR A 58 1.35 3.67 19.95
CA THR A 58 1.92 3.61 18.60
C THR A 58 2.12 2.16 18.15
N ILE A 59 1.60 1.84 16.97
CA ILE A 59 1.70 0.56 16.29
C ILE A 59 2.66 0.70 15.12
N LYS A 60 3.67 -0.15 15.08
CA LYS A 60 4.62 -0.31 13.97
C LYS A 60 4.30 -1.59 13.21
N SER A 61 3.98 -1.48 11.94
CA SER A 61 3.82 -2.62 11.02
C SER A 61 4.97 -2.64 10.03
N VAL A 62 5.61 -3.79 9.87
CA VAL A 62 6.75 -3.98 8.98
C VAL A 62 6.34 -4.87 7.81
N TYR A 63 6.62 -4.40 6.59
CA TYR A 63 6.35 -5.10 5.35
C TYR A 63 7.64 -5.32 4.59
N LYS A 64 7.87 -6.54 4.11
CA LYS A 64 9.04 -6.88 3.30
C LYS A 64 8.65 -7.10 1.84
N GLN A 65 9.55 -6.69 0.97
CA GLN A 65 9.38 -6.89 -0.46
C GLN A 65 9.28 -8.38 -0.80
N ALA A 66 8.30 -8.74 -1.62
CA ALA A 66 8.21 -10.06 -2.21
C ALA A 66 9.33 -10.24 -3.23
N TYR A 67 10.06 -11.35 -3.13
CA TYR A 67 11.06 -11.67 -4.13
C TYR A 67 10.40 -11.94 -5.49
N GLU A 68 10.82 -11.19 -6.50
CA GLU A 68 10.52 -11.46 -7.91
C GLU A 68 11.82 -11.46 -8.69
N ASN A 69 12.01 -12.47 -9.54
CA ASN A 69 13.14 -12.49 -10.46
C ASN A 69 12.90 -11.46 -11.57
N CYS A 70 13.47 -10.27 -11.39
CA CYS A 70 13.44 -9.17 -12.35
C CYS A 70 14.84 -8.60 -12.50
N THR A 71 15.36 -8.58 -13.72
CA THR A 71 16.70 -8.07 -14.05
C THR A 71 16.70 -6.60 -14.46
N TYR A 72 15.53 -6.01 -14.72
CA TYR A 72 15.37 -4.62 -15.12
C TYR A 72 14.93 -3.74 -13.95
N ASP A 73 15.84 -2.90 -13.45
CA ASP A 73 15.55 -1.95 -12.37
C ASP A 73 15.72 -0.49 -12.85
N PRO A 74 14.65 0.17 -13.32
CA PRO A 74 14.72 1.58 -13.70
C PRO A 74 14.99 2.46 -12.47
N ILE A 75 15.62 3.62 -12.64
CA ILE A 75 16.03 4.49 -11.52
C ILE A 75 14.86 4.86 -10.59
N SER A 76 13.66 5.05 -11.15
CA SER A 76 12.41 5.38 -10.46
C SER A 76 11.64 4.17 -9.90
N SER A 77 12.23 2.98 -9.96
CA SER A 77 11.60 1.75 -9.51
C SER A 77 11.49 1.73 -7.99
N PRO A 78 10.30 1.44 -7.42
CA PRO A 78 10.17 1.18 -6.00
C PRO A 78 10.80 -0.16 -5.60
N ARG A 79 11.42 -0.92 -6.54
CA ARG A 79 12.06 -2.21 -6.24
C ARG A 79 13.30 -2.10 -5.36
N LYS A 80 13.89 -0.90 -5.24
CA LYS A 80 15.01 -0.63 -4.33
C LYS A 80 14.61 -0.60 -2.85
N ILE A 81 13.31 -0.42 -2.57
CA ILE A 81 12.77 -0.49 -1.22
C ILE A 81 12.61 -1.96 -0.87
N GLU A 82 13.38 -2.41 0.12
CA GLU A 82 13.33 -3.78 0.65
C GLU A 82 12.33 -3.89 1.81
N GLU A 83 12.14 -2.81 2.56
CA GLU A 83 11.29 -2.78 3.75
C GLU A 83 10.45 -1.49 3.81
N ILE A 84 9.17 -1.65 4.14
CA ILE A 84 8.28 -0.54 4.47
C ILE A 84 7.89 -0.65 5.94
N ARG A 85 8.09 0.44 6.69
CA ARG A 85 7.64 0.57 8.08
C ARG A 85 6.49 1.55 8.14
N VAL A 86 5.37 1.11 8.68
CA VAL A 86 4.18 1.93 8.85
C VAL A 86 3.98 2.18 10.33
N PHE A 87 4.03 3.44 10.73
CA PHE A 87 3.73 3.91 12.07
C PHE A 87 2.30 4.45 12.09
N SER A 88 1.50 3.99 13.04
CA SER A 88 0.10 4.39 13.19
C SER A 88 -0.27 4.44 14.66
N THR A 89 -1.27 5.23 15.01
CA THR A 89 -1.85 5.15 16.35
C THR A 89 -2.91 4.04 16.41
N ARG A 90 -3.07 3.43 17.58
CA ARG A 90 -4.19 2.51 17.82
C ARG A 90 -5.49 3.20 17.44
N PHE A 91 -6.22 2.60 16.50
CA PHE A 91 -7.49 3.14 16.07
C PHE A 91 -8.54 2.90 17.15
N ASP A 92 -8.84 3.94 17.93
CA ASP A 92 -10.02 3.98 18.80
C ASP A 92 -11.18 4.68 18.05
N PRO A 93 -12.21 3.92 17.62
CA PRO A 93 -13.34 4.48 16.89
C PRO A 93 -14.23 5.32 17.82
N ASP A 94 -13.89 6.59 18.00
CA ASP A 94 -14.85 7.56 18.55
C ASP A 94 -16.06 7.70 17.61
N ILE A 95 -17.24 7.97 18.17
CA ILE A 95 -18.52 8.20 17.49
C ILE A 95 -18.38 9.20 16.33
N ARG A 96 -17.47 10.19 16.45
CA ARG A 96 -17.19 11.16 15.39
C ARG A 96 -16.56 10.52 14.13
N LYS A 97 -15.72 9.49 14.30
CA LYS A 97 -15.07 8.72 13.20
C LYS A 97 -16.00 7.71 12.55
N LEU A 98 -17.06 7.28 13.26
CA LEU A 98 -18.10 6.39 12.72
C LEU A 98 -19.15 7.12 11.88
N LYS A 99 -19.42 8.40 12.19
CA LYS A 99 -20.45 9.20 11.51
C LYS A 99 -20.03 9.72 10.14
N ALA A 100 -18.73 9.90 9.90
CA ALA A 100 -18.20 10.26 8.60
C ALA A 100 -16.90 9.49 8.35
N PRO A 101 -16.75 8.78 7.21
CA PRO A 101 -15.51 8.11 6.86
C PRO A 101 -14.42 9.15 6.56
N ARG A 102 -13.80 9.71 7.61
CA ARG A 102 -12.60 10.53 7.47
C ARG A 102 -11.45 9.59 7.13
N ARG A 103 -10.88 9.76 5.93
CA ARG A 103 -9.67 9.06 5.51
C ARG A 103 -8.53 9.50 6.45
N GLN A 104 -7.71 8.56 6.89
CA GLN A 104 -6.46 8.90 7.56
C GLN A 104 -5.49 9.48 6.52
N CYS A 105 -4.65 10.41 6.95
CA CYS A 105 -3.59 10.99 6.13
C CYS A 105 -2.32 10.15 6.29
N CYS A 106 -1.57 10.01 5.20
CA CYS A 106 -0.33 9.28 5.15
C CYS A 106 0.82 10.22 4.79
N ASP A 107 1.86 10.27 5.61
CA ASP A 107 3.07 11.04 5.36
C ASP A 107 4.24 10.10 5.06
N ILE A 108 5.09 10.49 4.12
CA ILE A 108 6.40 9.84 3.94
C ILE A 108 7.36 10.47 4.95
N LEU A 109 7.82 9.68 5.90
CA LEU A 109 8.71 10.13 6.96
C LEU A 109 10.17 10.12 6.48
N PRO A 110 11.03 10.99 7.04
CA PRO A 110 12.47 10.88 6.82
C PRO A 110 12.95 9.49 7.24
N THR A 111 13.57 8.75 6.31
CA THR A 111 14.04 7.40 6.62
C THR A 111 15.22 7.43 7.58
N SER A 112 15.21 6.53 8.55
CA SER A 112 16.35 6.28 9.44
C SER A 112 17.49 5.49 8.76
N SER A 113 17.27 4.93 7.56
CA SER A 113 18.27 4.11 6.86
C SER A 113 19.18 4.93 5.95
N THR A 114 20.49 4.68 6.03
CA THR A 114 21.52 5.39 5.25
C THR A 114 21.57 4.92 3.79
N ASP A 115 21.03 3.73 3.50
CA ASP A 115 21.07 3.07 2.19
C ASP A 115 19.84 3.33 1.32
N GLY A 116 18.81 4.02 1.84
CA GLY A 116 17.57 4.31 1.12
C GLY A 116 16.70 3.09 0.83
N LYS A 117 16.97 1.94 1.46
CA LYS A 117 16.24 0.68 1.24
C LYS A 117 15.00 0.55 2.13
N VAL A 118 14.87 1.41 3.15
CA VAL A 118 13.73 1.44 4.05
C VAL A 118 12.89 2.67 3.78
N MET A 119 11.59 2.47 3.55
CA MET A 119 10.62 3.55 3.48
C MET A 119 9.79 3.59 4.77
N GLU A 120 9.71 4.76 5.39
CA GLU A 120 8.94 4.97 6.62
C GLU A 120 7.70 5.81 6.30
N ILE A 121 6.53 5.32 6.72
CA ILE A 121 5.23 5.96 6.49
C ILE A 121 4.55 6.21 7.83
N GLY A 122 4.06 7.42 8.04
CA GLY A 122 3.25 7.79 9.20
C GLY A 122 1.78 7.89 8.81
N ILE A 123 0.90 7.18 9.53
CA ILE A 123 -0.55 7.31 9.42
C ILE A 123 -1.07 8.12 10.59
N ARG A 124 -1.78 9.21 10.28
CA ARG A 124 -2.35 10.12 11.29
C ARG A 124 -3.73 10.61 10.88
N GLU A 125 -4.37 11.33 11.78
CA GLU A 125 -5.56 12.10 11.43
C GLU A 125 -5.17 13.26 10.48
N CYS A 126 -6.02 13.46 9.47
CA CYS A 126 -5.91 14.62 8.61
C CYS A 126 -6.29 15.88 9.39
N LYS A 127 -5.55 16.96 9.16
CA LYS A 127 -5.88 18.29 9.66
C LYS A 127 -7.15 18.81 9.00
N GLU A 128 -7.76 19.83 9.61
CA GLU A 128 -8.88 20.53 8.99
C GLU A 128 -8.44 21.12 7.65
N ASP A 129 -9.28 20.93 6.64
CA ASP A 129 -9.05 21.37 5.26
C ASP A 129 -7.72 20.90 4.62
N GLU A 130 -7.13 19.81 5.15
CA GLU A 130 -5.94 19.19 4.55
C GLU A 130 -6.28 18.61 3.18
N LEU A 131 -5.63 19.13 2.14
CA LEU A 131 -5.81 18.68 0.78
C LEU A 131 -4.94 17.47 0.50
N ILE A 132 -5.47 16.51 -0.26
CA ILE A 132 -4.65 15.46 -0.86
C ILE A 132 -3.67 16.11 -1.85
N TYR A 133 -2.41 15.70 -1.81
CA TYR A 133 -1.45 16.08 -2.84
C TYR A 133 -1.93 15.51 -4.19
N MET A 134 -2.33 16.40 -5.10
CA MET A 134 -2.64 16.05 -6.48
C MET A 134 -1.44 16.47 -7.33
N ASN A 135 -0.74 15.50 -7.91
CA ASN A 135 0.31 15.81 -8.88
C ASN A 135 -0.33 16.55 -10.07
N PRO A 136 0.20 17.71 -10.50
CA PRO A 136 -0.28 18.38 -11.70
C PRO A 136 -0.09 17.51 -12.96
#